data_AF-A0A7X6VK66-F1
#
_entry.id   AF-A0A7X6VK66-F1
#
_cell.length_a   1.000
_cell.length_b   1.000
_cell.length_c   1.000
_cell.angle_alpha   90.00
_cell.angle_beta   90.00
_cell.angle_gamma   90.00
#
_symmetry.space_group_name_H-M   'P 1'
#
loop_
_entity.id
_entity.type
_entity.pdbx_description
1 polymer ?
#
loop_
_entity_poly.entity_id
_entity_poly.type
_entity_poly.pdbx_seq_one_letter_code
_entity_poly.pdbx_strand_id
1 'polypeptide(L)'
;MAKKHIRNASGEEEEIEPFLLAESLLLGGELSEAAALASEFTEARFFALRAVLAWLEGEEEGRALELYEEGLKRLRKEEGARKVTFDSFCGLFHPLLLLSREQHKKAATVLSTGIEKSRLASVYTLFRLVADFCAGKGSERLFSIYTPEMCVDPAWPEWFAVFIALAVYWTDSERLEEYRPALLKTLELLETEGKLNLLAAELADLLEVTPARPVPRQRSLASLLPRKEEWMHALSALGELGRGAKTSEKKRRLIWECDWEQDDKGRLKSVDFSPIEQVLQAPGKWSRGRAVALKRLRNELVPQDWLTKQDVAAAGAVEEAGGYDGWYYKRWYEFNPGKLVKALAGHPCLFRRGEEWPVEIFLEEPRLEIEKKRGGYRVKLVPSSSSTSFSGIVVTEEGPNRLKAVAFEEKHLSLLSLLGEEGLYVPAEGKEILFNTIKSLAALLPVTSEQNAEGLDAAQTEPDSRISVQLAPSGEGFSIPLAV
;
A
#
# COMPACT_ATOMS: atom_id res chain seq x y z
N MET A 1 39.35 30.74 12.57
CA MET A 1 38.94 31.15 11.21
C MET A 1 40.04 32.03 10.64
N ALA A 2 40.70 31.60 9.58
CA ALA A 2 41.65 32.46 8.87
C ALA A 2 40.86 33.44 8.02
N LYS A 3 40.95 34.74 8.31
CA LYS A 3 40.26 35.80 7.57
C LYS A 3 41.17 36.31 6.45
N LYS A 4 40.65 36.45 5.23
CA LYS A 4 41.35 37.07 4.09
C LYS A 4 40.86 38.52 3.97
N HIS A 5 41.79 39.45 3.74
CA HIS A 5 41.49 40.88 3.57
C HIS A 5 41.45 41.17 2.07
N ILE A 6 40.38 41.80 1.58
CA ILE A 6 40.29 42.32 0.21
C ILE A 6 40.11 43.84 0.29
N ARG A 7 40.83 44.58 -0.56
CA ARG A 7 40.67 46.04 -0.68
C ARG A 7 39.47 46.35 -1.57
N ASN A 8 38.51 47.09 -1.05
CA ASN A 8 37.41 47.61 -1.85
C ASN A 8 37.84 48.80 -2.73
N ALA A 9 36.94 49.29 -3.60
CA ALA A 9 37.20 50.39 -4.54
C ALA A 9 37.56 51.73 -3.84
N SER A 10 37.32 51.84 -2.53
CA SER A 10 37.69 52.97 -1.67
C SER A 10 38.99 52.74 -0.87
N GLY A 11 39.66 51.60 -1.04
CA GLY A 11 40.94 51.29 -0.38
C GLY A 11 40.84 50.79 1.06
N GLU A 12 39.63 50.49 1.55
CA GLU A 12 39.41 49.91 2.88
C GLU A 12 39.47 48.37 2.81
N GLU A 13 40.11 47.75 3.81
CA GLU A 13 40.16 46.30 3.96
C GLU A 13 38.85 45.80 4.55
N GLU A 14 38.03 45.15 3.73
CA GLU A 14 36.77 44.55 4.17
C GLU A 14 37.03 43.07 4.53
N GLU A 15 36.76 42.69 5.78
CA GLU A 15 36.86 41.31 6.24
C GLU A 15 35.69 40.49 5.65
N ILE A 16 35.89 39.88 4.49
CA ILE A 16 34.88 39.01 3.87
C ILE A 16 35.12 37.57 4.35
N GLU A 17 34.04 36.92 4.80
CA GLU A 17 34.08 35.51 5.15
C GLU A 17 34.53 34.67 3.93
N PRO A 18 35.55 33.79 4.04
CA PRO A 18 36.13 33.09 2.88
C PRO A 18 35.13 32.31 2.05
N PHE A 19 34.09 31.74 2.67
CA PHE A 19 33.03 31.03 1.95
C PHE A 19 32.15 31.97 1.12
N LEU A 20 31.74 33.11 1.68
CA LEU A 20 30.94 34.11 0.96
C LEU A 20 31.70 34.66 -0.24
N LEU A 21 33.02 34.87 -0.09
CA LEU A 21 33.88 35.24 -1.20
C LEU A 21 33.91 34.15 -2.28
N ALA A 22 34.12 32.89 -1.90
CA ALA A 22 34.16 31.78 -2.85
C ALA A 22 32.82 31.58 -3.57
N GLU A 23 31.70 31.69 -2.86
CA GLU A 23 30.35 31.60 -3.43
C GLU A 23 30.06 32.81 -4.35
N SER A 24 30.54 34.00 -4.00
CA SER A 24 30.47 35.20 -4.85
C SER A 24 31.29 35.04 -6.14
N LEU A 25 32.51 34.50 -6.06
CA LEU A 25 33.35 34.21 -7.24
C LEU A 25 32.66 33.20 -8.18
N LEU A 26 32.09 32.13 -7.60
CA LEU A 26 31.31 31.15 -8.36
C LEU A 26 30.14 31.82 -9.09
N LEU A 27 29.33 32.61 -8.38
CA LEU A 27 28.18 33.32 -8.94
C LEU A 27 28.57 34.38 -9.97
N GLY A 28 29.73 35.01 -9.78
CA GLY A 28 30.34 35.97 -10.71
C GLY A 28 30.93 35.33 -11.96
N GLY A 29 31.01 34.00 -12.04
CA GLY A 29 31.55 33.25 -13.17
C GLY A 29 33.06 32.96 -13.12
N GLU A 30 33.74 33.35 -12.04
CA GLU A 30 35.18 33.14 -11.84
C GLU A 30 35.44 31.73 -11.27
N LEU A 31 35.08 30.69 -12.04
CA LEU A 31 35.04 29.29 -11.58
C LEU A 31 36.40 28.80 -11.06
N SER A 32 37.49 29.15 -11.75
CA SER A 32 38.84 28.71 -11.36
C SER A 32 39.32 29.37 -10.05
N GLU A 33 38.99 30.63 -9.82
CA GLU A 33 39.33 31.31 -8.56
C GLU A 33 38.49 30.77 -7.40
N ALA A 34 37.20 30.52 -7.64
CA ALA A 34 36.32 29.85 -6.69
C ALA A 34 36.85 28.46 -6.32
N ALA A 35 37.31 27.68 -7.30
CA ALA A 35 37.91 26.36 -7.09
C ALA A 35 39.20 26.43 -6.27
N ALA A 36 40.11 27.34 -6.62
CA ALA A 36 41.36 27.55 -5.90
C ALA A 36 41.09 27.92 -4.44
N LEU A 37 40.21 28.89 -4.20
CA LEU A 37 39.85 29.30 -2.84
C LEU A 37 39.14 28.18 -2.08
N ALA A 38 38.20 27.48 -2.71
CA ALA A 38 37.49 26.38 -2.07
C ALA A 38 38.41 25.23 -1.70
N SER A 39 39.52 25.01 -2.41
CA SER A 39 40.50 23.96 -2.12
C SER A 39 41.27 24.18 -0.81
N GLU A 40 41.39 25.42 -0.34
CA GLU A 40 42.15 25.79 0.87
C GLU A 40 41.44 25.40 2.18
N PHE A 41 40.12 25.19 2.16
CA PHE A 41 39.29 25.01 3.36
C PHE A 41 38.67 23.61 3.45
N THR A 42 38.37 23.16 4.67
CA THR A 42 37.80 21.81 4.92
C THR A 42 36.45 21.83 5.62
N GLU A 43 35.86 23.02 5.79
CA GLU A 43 34.53 23.20 6.39
C GLU A 43 33.45 22.61 5.47
N ALA A 44 32.35 22.12 6.05
CA ALA A 44 31.33 21.38 5.31
C ALA A 44 30.81 22.12 4.06
N ARG A 45 30.54 23.42 4.18
CA ARG A 45 30.01 24.27 3.10
C ARG A 45 30.90 24.36 1.85
N PHE A 46 32.22 24.29 1.99
CA PHE A 46 33.12 24.29 0.82
C PHE A 46 32.99 23.02 -0.03
N PHE A 47 32.55 21.90 0.56
CA PHE A 47 32.26 20.70 -0.22
C PHE A 47 31.03 20.86 -1.11
N ALA A 48 30.01 21.59 -0.67
CA ALA A 48 28.87 21.93 -1.52
C ALA A 48 29.29 22.78 -2.72
N LEU A 49 30.17 23.77 -2.48
CA LEU A 49 30.74 24.60 -3.54
C LEU A 49 31.57 23.77 -4.53
N ARG A 50 32.48 22.92 -4.04
CA ARG A 50 33.25 21.99 -4.89
C ARG A 50 32.36 21.06 -5.70
N ALA A 51 31.23 20.61 -5.14
CA ALA A 51 30.31 19.74 -5.86
C ALA A 51 29.67 20.45 -7.06
N VAL A 52 29.30 21.73 -6.91
CA VAL A 52 28.79 22.54 -8.03
C VAL A 52 29.89 22.78 -9.06
N LEU A 53 31.11 23.11 -8.64
CA LEU A 53 32.24 23.27 -9.56
C LEU A 53 32.52 22.00 -10.36
N ALA A 54 32.62 20.85 -9.70
CA ALA A 54 32.84 19.55 -10.34
C ALA A 54 31.76 19.25 -11.39
N TRP A 55 30.51 19.65 -11.12
CA TRP A 55 29.42 19.54 -12.09
C TRP A 55 29.66 20.45 -13.31
N LEU A 56 29.90 21.75 -13.09
CA LEU A 56 30.09 22.74 -14.14
C LEU A 56 31.32 22.44 -15.01
N GLU A 57 32.39 21.91 -14.41
CA GLU A 57 33.62 21.48 -15.08
C GLU A 57 33.47 20.16 -15.84
N GLY A 58 32.32 19.48 -15.75
CA GLY A 58 32.06 18.26 -16.50
C GLY A 58 32.78 17.03 -15.96
N GLU A 59 33.20 17.03 -14.69
CA GLU A 59 33.74 15.84 -14.03
C GLU A 59 32.73 14.66 -14.07
N GLU A 60 33.19 13.46 -13.73
CA GLU A 60 32.32 12.29 -13.64
C GLU A 60 31.10 12.60 -12.77
N GLU A 61 29.90 12.30 -13.28
CA GLU A 61 28.64 12.70 -12.63
C GLU A 61 28.51 12.20 -11.17
N GLY A 62 29.20 11.11 -10.79
CA GLY A 62 29.23 10.61 -9.42
C GLY A 62 29.97 11.53 -8.45
N ARG A 63 30.94 12.30 -8.96
CA ARG A 63 31.87 13.10 -8.16
C ARG A 63 31.18 14.21 -7.35
N ALA A 64 30.25 14.93 -7.98
CA ALA A 64 29.50 15.98 -7.30
C ALA A 64 28.70 15.41 -6.11
N LEU A 65 28.09 14.24 -6.28
CA LEU A 65 27.33 13.58 -5.21
C LEU A 65 28.22 13.11 -4.07
N GLU A 66 29.39 12.54 -4.37
CA GLU A 66 30.39 12.16 -3.35
C GLU A 66 30.84 13.37 -2.52
N LEU A 67 31.08 14.51 -3.18
CA LEU A 67 31.46 15.75 -2.51
C LEU A 67 30.34 16.23 -1.57
N TYR A 68 29.08 16.21 -2.01
CA TYR A 68 27.95 16.52 -1.14
C TYR A 68 27.84 15.56 0.04
N GLU A 69 27.99 14.25 -0.17
CA GLU A 69 27.93 13.27 0.91
C GLU A 69 29.04 13.48 1.95
N GLU A 70 30.24 13.80 1.49
CA GLU A 70 31.40 14.08 2.33
C GLU A 70 31.25 15.39 3.11
N GLY A 71 30.70 16.42 2.48
CA GLY A 71 30.30 17.66 3.15
C GLY A 71 29.20 17.44 4.19
N LEU A 72 28.18 16.64 3.90
CA LEU A 72 27.08 16.35 4.83
C LEU A 72 27.55 15.59 6.07
N LYS A 73 28.53 14.68 5.95
CA LYS A 73 29.13 14.03 7.12
C LYS A 73 29.77 15.05 8.07
N ARG A 74 30.46 16.06 7.53
CA ARG A 74 31.03 17.17 8.32
C ARG A 74 29.95 18.05 8.90
N LEU A 75 28.96 18.45 8.11
CA LEU A 75 27.88 19.32 8.54
C LEU A 75 27.12 18.72 9.73
N ARG A 76 26.82 17.40 9.68
CA ARG A 76 26.18 16.69 10.81
C ARG A 76 27.02 16.73 12.08
N LYS A 77 28.36 16.71 11.96
CA LYS A 77 29.29 16.79 13.09
C LYS A 77 29.39 18.21 13.62
N GLU A 78 29.43 19.21 12.72
CA GLU A 78 29.48 20.64 13.05
C GLU A 78 28.19 21.09 13.77
N GLU A 79 27.01 20.68 13.28
CA GLU A 79 25.71 21.05 13.85
C GLU A 79 25.23 20.12 14.99
N GLY A 80 25.86 18.96 15.16
CA GLY A 80 25.41 17.95 16.14
C GLY A 80 24.03 17.33 15.83
N ALA A 81 23.56 17.43 14.58
CA ALA A 81 22.23 16.97 14.17
C ALA A 81 22.30 15.91 13.06
N ARG A 82 21.33 14.98 13.05
CA ARG A 82 21.21 13.95 11.99
C ARG A 82 20.54 14.50 10.72
N LYS A 83 19.54 15.38 10.87
CA LYS A 83 18.77 16.01 9.79
C LYS A 83 19.33 17.42 9.52
N VAL A 84 20.21 17.52 8.52
CA VAL A 84 20.92 18.75 8.13
C VAL A 84 20.81 18.97 6.62
N THR A 85 20.96 20.21 6.19
CA THR A 85 21.05 20.61 4.78
C THR A 85 21.97 21.82 4.68
N PHE A 86 22.64 22.00 3.55
CA PHE A 86 23.50 23.16 3.35
C PHE A 86 22.65 24.43 3.19
N ASP A 87 22.87 25.41 4.05
CA ASP A 87 22.24 26.74 3.95
C ASP A 87 23.06 27.70 3.08
N SER A 88 23.25 27.32 1.81
CA SER A 88 24.06 28.07 0.83
C SER A 88 23.45 27.94 -0.57
N PHE A 89 23.83 28.83 -1.49
CA PHE A 89 23.40 28.72 -2.89
C PHE A 89 23.85 27.37 -3.47
N CYS A 90 25.09 26.98 -3.18
CA CYS A 90 25.64 25.70 -3.63
C CYS A 90 24.88 24.50 -3.03
N GLY A 91 24.23 24.66 -1.88
CA GLY A 91 23.40 23.63 -1.25
C GLY A 91 22.14 23.26 -2.04
N LEU A 92 21.61 24.19 -2.83
CA LEU A 92 20.35 24.04 -3.57
C LEU A 92 20.38 22.90 -4.59
N PHE A 93 21.55 22.59 -5.16
CA PHE A 93 21.67 21.61 -6.25
C PHE A 93 21.80 20.16 -5.76
N HIS A 94 22.11 19.93 -4.49
CA HIS A 94 22.17 18.60 -3.91
C HIS A 94 20.87 17.78 -4.09
N PRO A 95 19.66 18.29 -3.73
CA PRO A 95 18.43 17.55 -3.97
C PRO A 95 18.16 17.27 -5.46
N LEU A 96 18.60 18.13 -6.38
CA LEU A 96 18.44 17.92 -7.82
C LEU A 96 19.33 16.78 -8.34
N LEU A 97 20.58 16.71 -7.89
CA LEU A 97 21.46 15.56 -8.20
C LEU A 97 20.93 14.25 -7.61
N LEU A 98 20.29 14.29 -6.44
CA LEU A 98 19.63 13.11 -5.89
C LEU A 98 18.46 12.66 -6.77
N LEU A 99 17.69 13.61 -7.32
CA LEU A 99 16.58 13.31 -8.24
C LEU A 99 17.09 12.73 -9.57
N SER A 100 18.20 13.23 -10.12
CA SER A 100 18.79 12.69 -11.35
C SER A 100 19.28 11.24 -11.21
N ARG A 101 19.61 10.83 -9.97
CA ARG A 101 19.95 9.44 -9.60
C ARG A 101 18.77 8.62 -9.08
N GLU A 102 17.53 9.07 -9.31
CA GLU A 102 16.30 8.42 -8.85
C GLU A 102 16.22 8.19 -7.32
N GLN A 103 17.01 8.93 -6.53
CA GLN A 103 17.02 8.86 -5.06
C GLN A 103 15.90 9.72 -4.45
N HIS A 104 14.67 9.58 -4.95
CA HIS A 104 13.52 10.45 -4.63
C HIS A 104 13.23 10.59 -3.13
N LYS A 105 13.41 9.53 -2.34
CA LYS A 105 13.20 9.57 -0.88
C LYS A 105 14.24 10.44 -0.16
N LYS A 106 15.51 10.35 -0.57
CA LYS A 106 16.57 11.19 -0.01
C LYS A 106 16.37 12.64 -0.44
N ALA A 107 16.08 12.88 -1.73
CA ALA A 107 15.78 14.21 -2.24
C ALA A 107 14.63 14.87 -1.47
N ALA A 108 13.51 14.15 -1.27
CA ALA A 108 12.37 14.62 -0.49
C ALA A 108 12.74 15.02 0.95
N THR A 109 13.62 14.26 1.58
CA THR A 109 14.10 14.55 2.95
C THR A 109 14.94 15.83 2.96
N VAL A 110 15.86 15.99 2.02
CA VAL A 110 16.70 17.20 1.88
C VAL A 110 15.83 18.41 1.59
N LEU A 111 14.90 18.32 0.64
CA LEU A 111 13.96 19.39 0.30
C LEU A 111 13.13 19.82 1.51
N SER A 112 12.54 18.88 2.26
CA SER A 112 11.78 19.21 3.48
C SER A 112 12.64 19.90 4.55
N THR A 113 13.90 19.47 4.69
CA THR A 113 14.84 20.09 5.63
C THR A 113 15.20 21.51 5.19
N GLY A 114 15.39 21.74 3.89
CA GLY A 114 15.65 23.06 3.31
C GLY A 114 14.49 24.02 3.50
N ILE A 115 13.25 23.57 3.28
CA ILE A 115 12.05 24.38 3.54
C ILE A 115 11.97 24.80 5.01
N GLU A 116 12.28 23.89 5.94
CA GLU A 116 12.20 24.15 7.38
C GLU A 116 13.32 25.05 7.90
N LYS A 117 14.55 24.93 7.37
CA LYS A 117 15.76 25.46 8.03
C LYS A 117 16.58 26.46 7.21
N SER A 118 16.41 26.54 5.89
CA SER A 118 17.28 27.36 5.05
C SER A 118 16.70 28.75 4.80
N ARG A 119 17.58 29.75 4.65
CA ARG A 119 17.23 31.09 4.17
C ARG A 119 16.67 31.09 2.74
N LEU A 120 16.88 30.01 2.00
CA LEU A 120 16.44 29.82 0.61
C LEU A 120 15.20 28.92 0.52
N ALA A 121 14.35 28.91 1.56
CA ALA A 121 13.16 28.06 1.66
C ALA A 121 12.21 28.17 0.44
N SER A 122 12.13 29.35 -0.20
CA SER A 122 11.33 29.56 -1.42
C SER A 122 11.83 28.70 -2.59
N VAL A 123 13.15 28.59 -2.78
CA VAL A 123 13.75 27.77 -3.83
C VAL A 123 13.58 26.28 -3.53
N TYR A 124 13.74 25.88 -2.26
CA TYR A 124 13.46 24.51 -1.85
C TYR A 124 11.99 24.12 -2.05
N THR A 125 11.06 25.06 -1.85
CA THR A 125 9.63 24.86 -2.11
C THR A 125 9.36 24.69 -3.60
N LEU A 126 9.98 25.52 -4.45
CA LEU A 126 9.91 25.37 -5.91
C LEU A 126 10.46 24.00 -6.36
N PHE A 127 11.65 23.61 -5.90
CA PHE A 127 12.24 22.31 -6.22
C PHE A 127 11.46 21.13 -5.68
N ARG A 128 10.67 21.33 -4.60
CA ARG A 128 9.73 20.31 -4.13
C ARG A 128 8.63 20.04 -5.15
N LEU A 129 8.12 21.07 -5.82
CA LEU A 129 7.14 20.90 -6.89
C LEU A 129 7.76 20.22 -8.12
N VAL A 130 8.99 20.58 -8.50
CA VAL A 130 9.75 19.87 -9.54
C VAL A 130 9.89 18.38 -9.19
N ALA A 131 10.25 18.06 -7.93
CA ALA A 131 10.37 16.69 -7.48
C ALA A 131 9.05 15.90 -7.54
N ASP A 132 7.93 16.54 -7.17
CA ASP A 132 6.59 15.94 -7.25
C ASP A 132 6.15 15.75 -8.71
N PHE A 133 6.50 16.66 -9.62
CA PHE A 133 6.33 16.49 -11.07
C PHE A 133 7.11 15.29 -11.60
N CYS A 134 8.41 15.20 -11.29
CA CYS A 134 9.24 14.06 -11.70
C CYS A 134 8.70 12.71 -11.17
N ALA A 135 7.95 12.73 -10.06
CA ALA A 135 7.30 11.56 -9.46
C ALA A 135 5.87 11.30 -9.98
N GLY A 136 5.40 12.01 -11.01
CA GLY A 136 4.09 11.81 -11.63
C GLY A 136 2.89 12.33 -10.84
N LYS A 137 3.10 13.21 -9.84
CA LYS A 137 2.04 13.72 -8.96
C LYS A 137 1.32 14.98 -9.51
N GLY A 138 1.50 15.29 -10.79
CA GLY A 138 0.85 16.39 -11.51
C GLY A 138 1.63 17.70 -11.50
N SER A 139 1.58 18.42 -12.63
CA SER A 139 2.34 19.66 -12.91
C SER A 139 1.60 20.96 -12.57
N GLU A 140 0.27 20.94 -12.52
CA GLU A 140 -0.54 22.18 -12.53
C GLU A 140 -0.26 23.12 -11.36
N ARG A 141 0.10 22.59 -10.18
CA ARG A 141 0.42 23.43 -9.02
C ARG A 141 1.63 24.32 -9.25
N LEU A 142 2.66 23.85 -9.97
CA LEU A 142 3.85 24.63 -10.25
C LEU A 142 3.48 25.88 -11.07
N PHE A 143 2.77 25.69 -12.18
CA PHE A 143 2.38 26.77 -13.07
C PHE A 143 1.30 27.70 -12.49
N SER A 144 0.48 27.21 -11.55
CA SER A 144 -0.50 28.06 -10.85
C SER A 144 0.13 29.00 -9.81
N ILE A 145 1.28 28.62 -9.25
CA ILE A 145 1.95 29.37 -8.18
C ILE A 145 3.02 30.29 -8.77
N TYR A 146 3.82 29.78 -9.70
CA TYR A 146 4.96 30.48 -10.28
C TYR A 146 4.63 30.90 -11.70
N THR A 147 3.87 31.98 -11.86
CA THR A 147 3.42 32.49 -13.17
C THR A 147 4.49 33.39 -13.82
N PRO A 148 4.38 33.71 -15.13
CA PRO A 148 5.30 34.63 -15.80
C PRO A 148 5.43 36.00 -15.13
N GLU A 149 4.35 36.54 -14.56
CA GLU A 149 4.34 37.83 -13.87
C GLU A 149 5.24 37.82 -12.64
N MET A 150 5.38 36.68 -11.96
CA MET A 150 6.21 36.52 -10.78
C MET A 150 7.71 36.68 -11.09
N CYS A 151 8.14 36.43 -12.33
CA CYS A 151 9.54 36.59 -12.74
C CYS A 151 10.01 38.06 -12.77
N VAL A 152 9.06 39.00 -12.80
CA VAL A 152 9.31 40.45 -12.83
C VAL A 152 8.66 41.18 -11.66
N ASP A 153 8.16 40.46 -10.67
CA ASP A 153 7.56 41.02 -9.46
C ASP A 153 8.68 41.58 -8.55
N PRO A 154 8.69 42.90 -8.25
CA PRO A 154 9.70 43.50 -7.39
C PRO A 154 9.67 43.00 -5.94
N ALA A 155 8.64 42.24 -5.53
CA ALA A 155 8.61 41.57 -4.23
C ALA A 155 9.63 40.42 -4.13
N TRP A 156 10.15 39.93 -5.26
CA TRP A 156 11.11 38.84 -5.32
C TRP A 156 12.45 39.29 -5.92
N PRO A 157 13.58 38.74 -5.44
CA PRO A 157 14.86 39.00 -6.06
C PRO A 157 14.92 38.46 -7.50
N GLU A 158 15.62 39.16 -8.38
CA GLU A 158 15.78 38.85 -9.80
C GLU A 158 16.38 37.45 -10.00
N TRP A 159 17.31 37.06 -9.13
CA TRP A 159 17.93 35.73 -9.16
C TRP A 159 16.91 34.60 -8.96
N PHE A 160 15.78 34.85 -8.30
CA PHE A 160 14.76 33.84 -8.06
C PHE A 160 14.07 33.41 -9.37
N ALA A 161 13.90 34.33 -10.32
CA ALA A 161 13.30 34.03 -11.62
C ALA A 161 14.13 33.02 -12.43
N VAL A 162 15.45 32.98 -12.24
CA VAL A 162 16.32 31.97 -12.88
C VAL A 162 15.96 30.56 -12.40
N PHE A 163 15.60 30.41 -11.12
CA PHE A 163 15.13 29.13 -10.60
C PHE A 163 13.73 28.77 -11.10
N ILE A 164 12.85 29.74 -11.31
CA ILE A 164 11.56 29.52 -11.98
C ILE A 164 11.81 29.03 -13.41
N ALA A 165 12.70 29.69 -14.17
CA ALA A 165 13.06 29.29 -15.53
C ALA A 165 13.61 27.86 -15.59
N LEU A 166 14.53 27.50 -14.68
CA LEU A 166 15.05 26.13 -14.57
C LEU A 166 13.93 25.13 -14.25
N ALA A 167 13.05 25.46 -13.30
CA ALA A 167 11.94 24.60 -12.91
C ALA A 167 10.97 24.38 -14.08
N VAL A 168 10.58 25.43 -14.79
CA VAL A 168 9.74 25.34 -15.99
C VAL A 168 10.45 24.52 -17.06
N TYR A 169 11.73 24.78 -17.33
CA TYR A 169 12.51 24.01 -18.31
C TYR A 169 12.56 22.51 -18.01
N TRP A 170 12.69 22.13 -16.73
CA TRP A 170 12.70 20.72 -16.32
C TRP A 170 11.32 20.05 -16.36
N THR A 171 10.23 20.81 -16.20
CA THR A 171 8.88 20.24 -16.17
C THR A 171 8.15 20.31 -17.51
N ASP A 172 8.19 21.46 -18.17
CA ASP A 172 7.57 21.71 -19.48
C ASP A 172 8.37 22.79 -20.22
N SER A 173 9.31 22.35 -21.05
CA SER A 173 10.18 23.25 -21.82
C SER A 173 9.42 24.08 -22.85
N GLU A 174 8.26 23.62 -23.35
CA GLU A 174 7.49 24.37 -24.35
C GLU A 174 6.82 25.59 -23.70
N ARG A 175 6.35 25.45 -22.46
CA ARG A 175 5.82 26.56 -21.67
C ARG A 175 6.84 27.65 -21.36
N LEU A 176 8.14 27.38 -21.46
CA LEU A 176 9.16 28.43 -21.25
C LEU A 176 8.94 29.65 -22.16
N GLU A 177 8.31 29.45 -23.32
CA GLU A 177 7.94 30.53 -24.25
C GLU A 177 6.95 31.53 -23.63
N GLU A 178 6.07 31.08 -22.73
CA GLU A 178 5.14 31.96 -21.99
C GLU A 178 5.89 32.86 -20.98
N TYR A 179 7.03 32.38 -20.46
CA TYR A 179 7.86 33.10 -19.49
C TYR A 179 8.90 33.99 -20.19
N ARG A 180 9.20 33.71 -21.47
CA ARG A 180 10.28 34.36 -22.23
C ARG A 180 10.28 35.89 -22.11
N PRO A 181 9.17 36.63 -22.28
CA PRO A 181 9.21 38.09 -22.20
C PRO A 181 9.65 38.61 -20.82
N ALA A 182 9.17 37.96 -19.75
CA ALA A 182 9.52 38.31 -18.39
C ALA A 182 10.98 37.95 -18.08
N LEU A 183 11.43 36.76 -18.52
CA LEU A 183 12.80 36.28 -18.32
C LEU A 183 13.84 37.07 -19.10
N LEU A 184 13.52 37.58 -20.31
CA LEU A 184 14.42 38.48 -21.04
C LEU A 184 14.66 39.78 -20.27
N LYS A 185 13.63 40.33 -19.62
CA LYS A 185 13.76 41.50 -18.76
C LYS A 185 14.62 41.19 -17.53
N THR A 186 14.43 40.01 -16.92
CA THR A 186 15.27 39.58 -15.79
C THR A 186 16.72 39.38 -16.21
N LEU A 187 16.97 38.84 -17.40
CA LEU A 187 18.33 38.68 -17.96
C LEU A 187 19.02 40.05 -18.09
N GLU A 188 18.34 41.04 -18.67
CA GLU A 188 18.87 42.41 -18.81
C GLU A 188 19.25 43.02 -17.44
N LEU A 189 18.43 42.81 -16.42
CA LEU A 189 18.73 43.27 -15.05
C LEU A 189 19.98 42.58 -14.48
N LEU A 190 20.06 41.25 -14.57
CA LEU A 190 21.20 40.47 -14.08
C LEU A 190 22.51 40.87 -14.77
N GLU A 191 22.47 41.11 -16.08
CA GLU A 191 23.63 41.55 -16.87
C GLU A 191 24.06 42.97 -16.52
N THR A 192 23.10 43.86 -16.21
CA THR A 192 23.38 45.24 -15.79
C THR A 192 24.05 45.28 -14.42
N GLU A 193 23.62 44.44 -13.47
CA GLU A 193 24.26 44.35 -12.15
C GLU A 193 25.65 43.71 -12.22
N GLY A 194 25.85 42.73 -13.09
CA GLY A 194 27.14 42.12 -13.41
C GLY A 194 27.78 41.29 -12.28
N LYS A 195 27.03 40.99 -11.20
CA LYS A 195 27.49 40.20 -10.04
C LYS A 195 27.12 38.72 -10.12
N LEU A 196 26.09 38.38 -10.89
CA LEU A 196 25.52 37.04 -10.99
C LEU A 196 25.68 36.46 -12.40
N ASN A 197 26.88 36.62 -12.99
CA ASN A 197 27.13 36.25 -14.39
C ASN A 197 26.91 34.76 -14.66
N LEU A 198 27.12 33.87 -13.68
CA LEU A 198 26.76 32.46 -13.82
C LEU A 198 25.27 32.28 -14.05
N LEU A 199 24.43 32.94 -13.24
CA LEU A 199 22.97 32.85 -13.38
C LEU A 199 22.47 33.53 -14.66
N ALA A 200 23.08 34.65 -15.05
CA ALA A 200 22.78 35.31 -16.32
C ALA A 200 23.12 34.40 -17.51
N ALA A 201 24.29 33.75 -17.50
CA ALA A 201 24.68 32.80 -18.54
C ALA A 201 23.77 31.56 -18.60
N GLU A 202 23.35 31.04 -17.45
CA GLU A 202 22.38 29.93 -17.38
C GLU A 202 21.02 30.34 -17.95
N LEU A 203 20.54 31.55 -17.62
CA LEU A 203 19.27 32.05 -18.15
C LEU A 203 19.36 32.34 -19.65
N ALA A 204 20.47 32.90 -20.13
CA ALA A 204 20.70 33.16 -21.54
C ALA A 204 20.70 31.85 -22.36
N ASP A 205 21.36 30.80 -21.86
CA ASP A 205 21.38 29.49 -22.50
C ASP A 205 19.97 28.86 -22.57
N LEU A 206 19.16 29.00 -21.51
CA LEU A 206 17.76 28.55 -21.51
C LEU A 206 16.89 29.31 -22.52
N LEU A 207 17.17 30.60 -22.72
CA LEU A 207 16.44 31.46 -23.65
C LEU A 207 17.01 31.41 -25.08
N GLU A 208 18.07 30.65 -25.31
CA GLU A 208 18.78 30.56 -26.60
C GLU A 208 19.28 31.92 -27.11
N VAL A 209 19.79 32.76 -26.20
CA VAL A 209 20.39 34.07 -26.51
C VAL A 209 21.85 34.10 -26.07
N THR A 210 22.64 34.96 -26.70
CA THR A 210 24.06 35.13 -26.32
C THR A 210 24.16 35.95 -25.03
N PRO A 211 24.78 35.42 -23.95
CA PRO A 211 24.99 36.19 -22.73
C PRO A 211 26.00 37.32 -22.95
N ALA A 212 25.77 38.47 -22.32
CA ALA A 212 26.70 39.61 -22.35
C ALA A 212 28.08 39.25 -21.76
N ARG A 213 28.10 38.36 -20.76
CA ARG A 213 29.31 37.83 -20.13
C ARG A 213 29.24 36.30 -20.08
N PRO A 214 29.78 35.60 -21.09
CA PRO A 214 29.76 34.15 -21.10
C PRO A 214 30.63 33.59 -19.96
N VAL A 215 30.12 32.57 -19.27
CA VAL A 215 30.86 31.85 -18.23
C VAL A 215 31.33 30.50 -18.80
N PRO A 216 32.66 30.28 -18.96
CA PRO A 216 33.19 29.06 -19.55
C PRO A 216 32.95 27.86 -18.63
N ARG A 217 32.16 26.90 -19.11
CA ARG A 217 31.78 25.67 -18.38
C ARG A 217 31.49 24.54 -19.36
N GLN A 218 31.67 23.29 -18.92
CA GLN A 218 31.39 22.11 -19.73
C GLN A 218 29.93 21.65 -19.60
N ARG A 219 29.28 21.89 -18.46
CA ARG A 219 27.86 21.58 -18.24
C ARG A 219 27.10 22.79 -17.69
N SER A 220 25.84 22.90 -18.10
CA SER A 220 24.88 23.85 -17.55
C SER A 220 24.18 23.27 -16.32
N LEU A 221 23.67 24.14 -15.44
CA LEU A 221 22.78 23.74 -14.34
C LEU A 221 21.47 23.13 -14.87
N ALA A 222 20.98 23.56 -16.03
CA ALA A 222 19.79 22.98 -16.67
C ALA A 222 19.97 21.48 -16.99
N SER A 223 21.21 21.01 -17.17
CA SER A 223 21.49 19.59 -17.42
C SER A 223 21.46 18.70 -16.16
N LEU A 224 21.27 19.28 -14.96
CA LEU A 224 21.22 18.51 -13.69
C LEU A 224 20.11 17.47 -13.68
N LEU A 225 18.96 17.79 -14.28
CA LEU A 225 17.86 16.86 -14.46
C LEU A 225 17.72 16.54 -15.95
N PRO A 226 17.53 15.26 -16.33
CA PRO A 226 17.26 14.93 -17.71
C PRO A 226 15.95 15.58 -18.15
N ARG A 227 15.95 16.18 -19.34
CA ARG A 227 14.74 16.65 -20.02
C ARG A 227 13.81 15.46 -20.21
N LYS A 228 12.68 15.46 -19.51
CA LYS A 228 11.62 14.45 -19.66
C LYS A 228 10.39 15.15 -20.22
N GLU A 229 10.13 14.94 -21.51
CA GLU A 229 8.98 15.53 -22.20
C GLU A 229 7.66 15.11 -21.52
N GLU A 230 6.66 16.02 -21.49
CA GLU A 230 5.39 15.80 -20.79
C GLU A 230 4.71 14.49 -21.20
N TRP A 231 4.80 14.10 -22.47
CA TRP A 231 4.25 12.83 -22.94
C TRP A 231 4.94 11.63 -22.31
N MET A 232 6.23 11.71 -21.94
CA MET A 232 6.95 10.61 -21.30
C MET A 232 6.53 10.45 -19.84
N HIS A 233 6.17 11.54 -19.17
CA HIS A 233 5.53 11.53 -17.85
C HIS A 233 4.08 11.10 -17.92
N ALA A 234 3.31 11.56 -18.91
CA ALA A 234 1.95 11.09 -19.17
C ALA A 234 1.94 9.61 -19.53
N LEU A 235 2.88 9.10 -20.36
CA LEU A 235 3.01 7.68 -20.67
C LEU A 235 3.51 6.86 -19.48
N SER A 236 4.40 7.41 -18.64
CA SER A 236 4.84 6.76 -17.41
C SER A 236 3.71 6.70 -16.39
N ALA A 237 2.97 7.79 -16.20
CA ALA A 237 1.80 7.88 -15.33
C ALA A 237 0.65 7.02 -15.85
N LEU A 238 0.38 7.02 -17.16
CA LEU A 238 -0.57 6.10 -17.81
C LEU A 238 -0.09 4.65 -17.73
N GLY A 239 1.22 4.42 -17.82
CA GLY A 239 1.85 3.13 -17.59
C GLY A 239 1.77 2.68 -16.14
N GLU A 240 1.72 3.60 -15.16
CA GLU A 240 1.50 3.32 -13.74
C GLU A 240 0.00 3.14 -13.42
N LEU A 241 -0.88 3.89 -14.08
CA LEU A 241 -2.34 3.70 -14.07
C LEU A 241 -2.72 2.34 -14.67
N GLY A 242 -2.11 1.96 -15.79
CA GLY A 242 -2.26 0.65 -16.43
C GLY A 242 -1.58 -0.48 -15.66
N ARG A 243 -0.58 -0.18 -14.82
CA ARG A 243 0.06 -1.15 -13.90
C ARG A 243 -0.60 -1.21 -12.53
N GLY A 244 -1.65 -0.42 -12.28
CA GLY A 244 -2.24 -0.23 -10.97
C GLY A 244 -1.25 0.48 -10.05
N ALA A 245 -1.69 1.58 -9.44
CA ALA A 245 -0.92 2.35 -8.47
C ALA A 245 -0.09 1.43 -7.56
N LYS A 246 1.25 1.52 -7.66
CA LYS A 246 2.15 1.08 -6.59
C LYS A 246 2.08 2.12 -5.47
N THR A 247 0.92 2.26 -4.83
CA THR A 247 0.95 2.48 -3.40
C THR A 247 1.68 1.28 -2.82
N SER A 248 2.76 1.51 -2.09
CA SER A 248 3.33 0.48 -1.22
C SER A 248 2.39 0.22 -0.04
N GLU A 249 1.10 0.09 -0.29
CA GLU A 249 0.24 -0.68 0.57
C GLU A 249 0.68 -2.12 0.39
N LYS A 250 1.43 -2.59 1.39
CA LYS A 250 1.50 -3.98 1.77
C LYS A 250 0.12 -4.60 1.50
N LYS A 251 -0.07 -5.32 0.38
CA LYS A 251 -1.32 -6.02 0.11
C LYS A 251 -1.60 -6.88 1.33
N ARG A 252 -2.72 -6.63 2.01
CA ARG A 252 -3.13 -7.36 3.20
C ARG A 252 -4.21 -8.34 2.80
N ARG A 253 -4.28 -9.45 3.53
CA ARG A 253 -5.42 -10.35 3.49
C ARG A 253 -5.70 -10.84 4.90
N LEU A 254 -6.94 -11.21 5.15
CA LEU A 254 -7.29 -12.04 6.28
C LEU A 254 -7.30 -13.49 5.79
N ILE A 255 -6.66 -14.38 6.54
CA ILE A 255 -6.90 -15.82 6.42
C ILE A 255 -7.55 -16.30 7.71
N TRP A 256 -8.25 -17.41 7.61
CA TRP A 256 -8.90 -18.06 8.73
C TRP A 256 -8.22 -19.40 8.94
N GLU A 257 -7.63 -19.60 10.11
CA GLU A 257 -7.17 -20.92 10.53
C GLU A 257 -8.31 -21.60 11.28
N CYS A 258 -8.60 -22.85 10.94
CA CYS A 258 -9.51 -23.69 11.71
C CYS A 258 -8.80 -24.93 12.25
N ASP A 259 -9.33 -25.43 13.36
CA ASP A 259 -8.90 -26.69 13.96
C ASP A 259 -10.11 -27.36 14.59
N TRP A 260 -10.10 -28.69 14.69
CA TRP A 260 -11.24 -29.40 15.25
C TRP A 260 -10.88 -30.71 15.93
N GLU A 261 -11.61 -30.99 17.02
CA GLU A 261 -11.53 -32.25 17.76
C GLU A 261 -12.70 -33.16 17.38
N GLN A 262 -12.42 -34.46 17.23
CA GLN A 262 -13.44 -35.49 17.11
C GLN A 262 -13.57 -36.26 18.44
N ASP A 263 -14.77 -36.77 18.72
CA ASP A 263 -15.00 -37.74 19.79
C ASP A 263 -14.67 -39.18 19.35
N ASP A 264 -14.74 -40.12 20.29
CA ASP A 264 -14.47 -41.56 20.04
C ASP A 264 -15.39 -42.20 18.98
N LYS A 265 -16.46 -41.51 18.59
CA LYS A 265 -17.42 -41.94 17.56
C LYS A 265 -17.22 -41.19 16.24
N GLY A 266 -16.12 -40.44 16.10
CA GLY A 266 -15.79 -39.66 14.89
C GLY A 266 -16.65 -38.41 14.70
N ARG A 267 -17.35 -37.93 15.74
CA ARG A 267 -18.19 -36.73 15.67
C ARG A 267 -17.42 -35.51 16.10
N LEU A 268 -17.62 -34.39 15.42
CA LEU A 268 -17.01 -33.12 15.76
C LEU A 268 -17.47 -32.62 17.13
N LYS A 269 -16.52 -32.52 18.06
CA LYS A 269 -16.71 -32.07 19.45
C LYS A 269 -16.50 -30.56 19.59
N SER A 270 -15.49 -30.02 18.91
CA SER A 270 -15.21 -28.58 18.85
C SER A 270 -14.64 -28.22 17.49
N VAL A 271 -14.93 -27.00 17.03
CA VAL A 271 -14.31 -26.38 15.86
C VAL A 271 -13.93 -24.97 16.26
N ASP A 272 -12.63 -24.71 16.26
CA ASP A 272 -12.06 -23.42 16.61
C ASP A 272 -11.62 -22.68 15.35
N PHE A 273 -11.80 -21.36 15.35
CA PHE A 273 -11.41 -20.50 14.24
C PHE A 273 -10.56 -19.34 14.76
N SER A 274 -9.51 -19.02 14.02
CA SER A 274 -8.55 -17.96 14.36
C SER A 274 -8.29 -17.08 13.14
N PRO A 275 -8.63 -15.77 13.20
CA PRO A 275 -8.32 -14.83 12.13
C PRO A 275 -6.83 -14.46 12.17
N ILE A 276 -6.15 -14.57 11.03
CA ILE A 276 -4.72 -14.24 10.88
C ILE A 276 -4.57 -13.17 9.79
N GLU A 277 -4.00 -12.03 10.15
CA GLU A 277 -3.68 -10.94 9.22
C GLU A 277 -2.34 -11.24 8.53
N GLN A 278 -2.36 -11.41 7.21
CA GLN A 278 -1.17 -11.62 6.39
C GLN A 278 -0.85 -10.41 5.54
N VAL A 279 0.44 -10.21 5.31
CA VAL A 279 0.98 -9.12 4.50
C VAL A 279 1.82 -9.71 3.38
N LEU A 280 1.59 -9.25 2.16
CA LEU A 280 2.42 -9.60 1.01
C LEU A 280 3.80 -8.94 1.15
N GLN A 281 4.84 -9.76 1.24
CA GLN A 281 6.25 -9.36 1.31
C GLN A 281 6.89 -9.42 -0.09
N ALA A 282 7.95 -8.67 -0.34
CA ALA A 282 8.82 -8.92 -1.50
C ALA A 282 9.60 -10.22 -1.26
N PRO A 283 9.64 -11.20 -2.18
CA PRO A 283 9.34 -11.18 -3.63
C PRO A 283 7.96 -11.74 -4.04
N GLY A 284 6.88 -11.36 -3.34
CA GLY A 284 5.50 -11.80 -3.62
C GLY A 284 5.01 -12.96 -2.74
N LYS A 285 5.69 -13.25 -1.62
CA LYS A 285 5.26 -14.26 -0.65
C LYS A 285 4.44 -13.63 0.46
N TRP A 286 3.34 -14.28 0.86
CA TRP A 286 2.59 -13.89 2.06
C TRP A 286 3.42 -14.18 3.31
N SER A 287 3.39 -13.27 4.28
CA SER A 287 3.96 -13.52 5.61
C SER A 287 3.23 -14.68 6.30
N ARG A 288 3.85 -15.31 7.30
CA ARG A 288 3.15 -16.27 8.19
C ARG A 288 1.88 -15.67 8.83
N GLY A 289 1.88 -14.36 8.99
CA GLY A 289 0.75 -13.59 9.49
C GLY A 289 0.79 -13.37 11.00
N ARG A 290 -0.13 -12.55 11.48
CA ARG A 290 -0.30 -12.23 12.89
C ARG A 290 -1.74 -12.50 13.31
N ALA A 291 -1.91 -13.26 14.40
CA ALA A 291 -3.22 -13.48 14.99
C ALA A 291 -3.92 -12.16 15.31
N VAL A 292 -5.18 -12.05 14.93
CA VAL A 292 -6.02 -10.88 15.13
C VAL A 292 -6.87 -11.09 16.38
N ALA A 293 -6.76 -10.18 17.35
CA ALA A 293 -7.65 -10.18 18.51
C ALA A 293 -9.10 -9.91 18.07
N LEU A 294 -10.08 -10.67 18.59
CA LEU A 294 -11.47 -10.57 18.14
C LEU A 294 -12.09 -9.19 18.34
N LYS A 295 -11.71 -8.49 19.42
CA LYS A 295 -12.09 -7.09 19.64
C LYS A 295 -11.62 -6.18 18.50
N ARG A 296 -10.40 -6.37 18.01
CA ARG A 296 -9.81 -5.63 16.90
C ARG A 296 -10.46 -6.01 15.57
N LEU A 297 -10.72 -7.29 15.35
CA LEU A 297 -11.44 -7.77 14.17
C LEU A 297 -12.78 -7.06 14.03
N ARG A 298 -13.59 -7.07 15.09
CA ARG A 298 -14.94 -6.48 15.10
C ARG A 298 -14.95 -4.95 14.99
N ASN A 299 -14.07 -4.26 15.72
CA ASN A 299 -14.19 -2.81 15.91
C ASN A 299 -13.28 -1.98 15.01
N GLU A 300 -12.14 -2.54 14.57
CA GLU A 300 -11.10 -1.77 13.87
C GLU A 300 -10.87 -2.25 12.44
N LEU A 301 -11.01 -3.55 12.17
CA LEU A 301 -10.73 -4.10 10.83
C LEU A 301 -11.91 -4.03 9.88
N VAL A 302 -13.16 -4.15 10.37
CA VAL A 302 -14.37 -4.09 9.52
C VAL A 302 -14.40 -2.89 8.55
N PRO A 303 -13.99 -1.66 8.92
CA PRO A 303 -13.98 -0.51 8.01
C PRO A 303 -12.87 -0.54 6.94
N GLN A 304 -12.00 -1.55 6.93
CA GLN A 304 -10.86 -1.59 6.01
C GLN A 304 -11.24 -2.16 4.65
N ASP A 305 -10.87 -1.46 3.58
CA ASP A 305 -11.28 -1.78 2.21
C ASP A 305 -10.69 -3.07 1.64
N TRP A 306 -9.68 -3.65 2.31
CA TRP A 306 -9.02 -4.90 1.90
C TRP A 306 -9.69 -6.17 2.45
N LEU A 307 -10.68 -6.06 3.34
CA LEU A 307 -11.48 -7.20 3.79
C LEU A 307 -12.52 -7.61 2.74
N THR A 308 -12.73 -8.92 2.59
CA THR A 308 -13.82 -9.42 1.74
C THR A 308 -15.17 -9.26 2.44
N LYS A 309 -16.26 -9.37 1.67
CA LYS A 309 -17.62 -9.38 2.24
C LYS A 309 -17.82 -10.53 3.24
N GLN A 310 -17.19 -11.68 3.00
CA GLN A 310 -17.26 -12.81 3.92
C GLN A 310 -16.43 -12.58 5.19
N ASP A 311 -15.26 -11.93 5.10
CA ASP A 311 -14.48 -11.53 6.28
C ASP A 311 -15.28 -10.58 7.19
N VAL A 312 -15.97 -9.61 6.58
CA VAL A 312 -16.85 -8.68 7.30
C VAL A 312 -18.03 -9.43 7.95
N ALA A 313 -18.66 -10.37 7.24
CA ALA A 313 -19.72 -11.20 7.80
C ALA A 313 -19.22 -12.06 8.98
N ALA A 314 -18.03 -12.64 8.86
CA ALA A 314 -17.40 -13.45 9.89
C ALA A 314 -16.98 -12.60 11.12
N ALA A 315 -16.51 -11.37 10.91
CA ALA A 315 -16.29 -10.41 11.99
C ALA A 315 -17.58 -10.06 12.75
N GLY A 316 -18.73 -10.04 12.05
CA GLY A 316 -20.07 -9.88 12.64
C GLY A 316 -20.50 -11.04 13.55
N ALA A 317 -19.83 -12.20 13.48
CA ALA A 317 -20.05 -13.31 14.40
C ALA A 317 -19.36 -13.11 15.76
N VAL A 318 -18.55 -12.06 15.95
CA VAL A 318 -17.88 -11.79 17.23
C VAL A 318 -18.87 -11.19 18.23
N GLU A 319 -19.10 -11.90 19.33
CA GLU A 319 -19.98 -11.50 20.44
C GLU A 319 -19.15 -11.09 21.66
N GLU A 320 -19.67 -10.15 22.45
CA GLU A 320 -19.07 -9.77 23.73
C GLU A 320 -19.72 -10.63 24.81
N ALA A 321 -18.92 -11.46 25.45
CA ALA A 321 -19.32 -12.30 26.55
C ALA A 321 -18.75 -11.75 27.86
N GLY A 322 -19.36 -12.12 28.98
CA GLY A 322 -18.89 -11.69 30.27
C GLY A 322 -19.38 -12.60 31.38
N GLY A 323 -18.58 -12.69 32.44
CA GLY A 323 -18.80 -13.60 33.54
C GLY A 323 -17.97 -13.21 34.74
N TYR A 324 -18.33 -13.76 35.89
CA TYR A 324 -17.58 -13.55 37.11
C TYR A 324 -16.46 -14.59 37.24
N ASP A 325 -15.25 -14.09 37.46
CA ASP A 325 -14.09 -14.89 37.86
C ASP A 325 -13.75 -14.49 39.31
N GLY A 326 -14.22 -15.29 40.26
CA GLY A 326 -14.27 -14.92 41.68
C GLY A 326 -15.20 -13.71 41.91
N TRP A 327 -14.66 -12.64 42.52
CA TRP A 327 -15.40 -11.40 42.80
C TRP A 327 -15.34 -10.36 41.66
N TYR A 328 -14.67 -10.66 40.55
CA TYR A 328 -14.45 -9.70 39.46
C TYR A 328 -15.24 -10.11 38.22
N TYR A 329 -16.04 -9.17 37.68
CA TYR A 329 -16.68 -9.34 36.39
C TYR A 329 -15.67 -9.08 35.26
N LYS A 330 -15.40 -10.12 34.46
CA LYS A 330 -14.54 -10.05 33.27
C LYS A 330 -15.39 -10.07 32.01
N ARG A 331 -14.91 -9.36 30.98
CA ARG A 331 -15.49 -9.35 29.63
C ARG A 331 -14.47 -9.89 28.65
N TRP A 332 -14.91 -10.75 27.74
CA TRP A 332 -14.10 -11.29 26.66
C TRP A 332 -14.90 -11.28 25.35
N TYR A 333 -14.21 -11.54 24.26
CA TYR A 333 -14.83 -11.66 22.94
C TYR A 333 -14.67 -13.10 22.48
N GLU A 334 -15.74 -13.65 21.95
CA GLU A 334 -15.79 -15.00 21.40
C GLU A 334 -16.61 -15.00 20.10
N PHE A 335 -16.47 -16.03 19.28
CA PHE A 335 -17.29 -16.18 18.10
C PHE A 335 -18.59 -16.90 18.46
N ASN A 336 -19.70 -16.44 17.87
CA ASN A 336 -20.87 -17.27 17.72
C ASN A 336 -20.59 -18.31 16.62
N PRO A 337 -20.46 -19.60 16.97
CA PRO A 337 -19.93 -20.59 16.04
C PRO A 337 -20.89 -20.85 14.87
N GLY A 338 -22.22 -20.83 15.10
CA GLY A 338 -23.20 -20.99 14.03
C GLY A 338 -23.19 -19.84 13.02
N LYS A 339 -23.06 -18.59 13.48
CA LYS A 339 -22.91 -17.42 12.59
C LYS A 339 -21.59 -17.47 11.84
N LEU A 340 -20.51 -17.86 12.51
CA LEU A 340 -19.18 -17.89 11.91
C LEU A 340 -19.08 -18.96 10.81
N VAL A 341 -19.52 -20.19 11.08
CA VAL A 341 -19.49 -21.28 10.09
C VAL A 341 -20.30 -20.91 8.84
N LYS A 342 -21.47 -20.27 9.01
CA LYS A 342 -22.24 -19.74 7.88
C LYS A 342 -21.50 -18.66 7.10
N ALA A 343 -20.80 -17.76 7.78
CA ALA A 343 -20.04 -16.69 7.12
C ALA A 343 -18.79 -17.21 6.38
N LEU A 344 -18.16 -18.27 6.88
CA LEU A 344 -16.98 -18.89 6.30
C LEU A 344 -17.29 -19.99 5.26
N ALA A 345 -18.57 -20.29 5.02
CA ALA A 345 -18.96 -21.21 3.96
C ALA A 345 -18.49 -20.70 2.59
N GLY A 346 -17.76 -21.54 1.85
CA GLY A 346 -17.14 -21.19 0.57
C GLY A 346 -16.01 -20.16 0.66
N HIS A 347 -15.43 -19.92 1.85
CA HIS A 347 -14.39 -18.92 2.01
C HIS A 347 -13.07 -19.32 1.31
N PRO A 348 -12.48 -18.45 0.45
CA PRO A 348 -11.31 -18.82 -0.36
C PRO A 348 -10.00 -18.91 0.46
N CYS A 349 -9.97 -18.37 1.67
CA CYS A 349 -8.79 -18.31 2.54
C CYS A 349 -9.06 -18.93 3.92
N LEU A 350 -9.61 -20.13 3.96
CA LEU A 350 -9.76 -20.95 5.17
C LEU A 350 -8.77 -22.11 5.11
N PHE A 351 -8.00 -22.34 6.17
CA PHE A 351 -6.92 -23.33 6.22
C PHE A 351 -6.96 -24.11 7.53
N ARG A 352 -6.59 -25.39 7.50
CA ARG A 352 -6.40 -26.16 8.74
C ARG A 352 -5.11 -25.69 9.43
N ARG A 353 -5.12 -25.58 10.76
CA ARG A 353 -3.96 -25.14 11.54
C ARG A 353 -2.75 -26.04 11.25
N GLY A 354 -1.66 -25.43 10.81
CA GLY A 354 -0.41 -26.15 10.49
C GLY A 354 -0.37 -26.75 9.09
N GLU A 355 -1.45 -26.64 8.31
CA GLU A 355 -1.50 -27.08 6.93
C GLU A 355 -1.48 -25.90 5.95
N GLU A 356 -0.89 -26.11 4.78
CA GLU A 356 -0.86 -25.09 3.71
C GLU A 356 -2.08 -25.21 2.77
N TRP A 357 -2.87 -26.27 2.90
CA TRP A 357 -4.01 -26.58 2.04
C TRP A 357 -5.29 -25.94 2.57
N PRO A 358 -6.15 -25.39 1.67
CA PRO A 358 -7.39 -24.79 2.10
C PRO A 358 -8.40 -25.84 2.54
N VAL A 359 -9.19 -25.49 3.55
CA VAL A 359 -10.36 -26.24 3.99
C VAL A 359 -11.60 -25.60 3.39
N GLU A 360 -12.49 -26.41 2.84
CA GLU A 360 -13.80 -25.96 2.37
C GLU A 360 -14.86 -26.21 3.45
N ILE A 361 -15.66 -25.18 3.77
CA ILE A 361 -16.94 -25.36 4.45
C ILE A 361 -18.03 -25.21 3.41
N PHE A 362 -18.92 -26.19 3.29
CA PHE A 362 -20.11 -26.06 2.45
C PHE A 362 -21.38 -26.21 3.29
N LEU A 363 -22.41 -25.47 2.88
CA LEU A 363 -23.72 -25.50 3.53
C LEU A 363 -24.63 -26.49 2.80
N GLU A 364 -25.26 -27.35 3.56
CA GLU A 364 -26.35 -28.21 3.10
C GLU A 364 -27.62 -27.90 3.92
N GLU A 365 -28.77 -28.08 3.30
CA GLU A 365 -30.06 -27.99 4.00
C GLU A 365 -30.35 -29.29 4.76
N PRO A 366 -31.03 -29.22 5.93
CA PRO A 366 -31.51 -30.43 6.58
C PRO A 366 -32.59 -31.09 5.73
N ARG A 367 -32.58 -32.41 5.70
CA ARG A 367 -33.49 -33.22 4.87
C ARG A 367 -34.32 -34.16 5.71
N LEU A 368 -35.55 -34.44 5.26
CA LEU A 368 -36.37 -35.50 5.83
C LEU A 368 -35.96 -36.83 5.20
N GLU A 369 -35.64 -37.80 6.05
CA GLU A 369 -35.35 -39.17 5.64
C GLU A 369 -36.50 -40.08 6.09
N ILE A 370 -37.03 -40.84 5.13
CA ILE A 370 -38.07 -41.85 5.35
C ILE A 370 -37.44 -43.23 5.20
N GLU A 371 -37.43 -43.97 6.30
CA GLU A 371 -36.92 -45.33 6.33
C GLU A 371 -38.07 -46.32 6.52
N LYS A 372 -38.15 -47.35 5.67
CA LYS A 372 -39.16 -48.40 5.81
C LYS A 372 -38.72 -49.37 6.90
N LYS A 373 -39.53 -49.54 7.95
CA LYS A 373 -39.28 -50.48 9.04
C LYS A 373 -40.30 -51.62 9.00
N ARG A 374 -40.03 -52.70 9.75
CA ARG A 374 -40.99 -53.79 9.90
C ARG A 374 -42.25 -53.26 10.59
N GLY A 375 -43.37 -53.23 9.87
CA GLY A 375 -44.67 -52.78 10.39
C GLY A 375 -45.00 -51.30 10.20
N GLY A 376 -44.19 -50.53 9.45
CA GLY A 376 -44.43 -49.11 9.25
C GLY A 376 -43.25 -48.34 8.66
N TYR A 377 -43.18 -47.06 8.99
CA TYR A 377 -42.19 -46.10 8.49
C TYR A 377 -41.57 -45.34 9.67
N ARG A 378 -40.29 -44.96 9.54
CA ARG A 378 -39.62 -44.03 10.43
C ARG A 378 -39.30 -42.76 9.66
N VAL A 379 -39.67 -41.62 10.21
CA VAL A 379 -39.43 -40.29 9.63
C VAL A 379 -38.51 -39.55 10.58
N LYS A 380 -37.37 -39.09 10.07
CA LYS A 380 -36.42 -38.30 10.87
C LYS A 380 -35.85 -37.16 10.05
N LEU A 381 -35.44 -36.11 10.73
CA LEU A 381 -34.67 -35.04 10.12
C LEU A 381 -33.18 -35.40 10.20
N VAL A 382 -32.47 -35.26 9.10
CA VAL A 382 -31.04 -35.58 8.97
C VAL A 382 -30.26 -34.31 8.66
N PRO A 383 -29.20 -34.00 9.43
CA PRO A 383 -28.70 -34.72 10.61
C PRO A 383 -29.59 -34.55 11.86
N SER A 384 -29.49 -35.45 12.84
CA SER A 384 -30.35 -35.44 14.04
C SER A 384 -30.00 -34.30 15.01
N SER A 385 -30.96 -33.80 15.80
CA SER A 385 -30.71 -32.72 16.78
C SER A 385 -29.71 -33.07 17.88
N SER A 386 -29.59 -34.35 18.22
CA SER A 386 -28.58 -34.89 19.17
C SER A 386 -27.14 -34.73 18.66
N SER A 387 -26.96 -34.26 17.42
CA SER A 387 -25.67 -33.95 16.80
C SER A 387 -25.38 -32.46 16.69
N THR A 388 -26.17 -31.57 17.32
CA THR A 388 -25.94 -30.12 17.26
C THR A 388 -24.58 -29.75 17.84
N SER A 389 -23.58 -29.62 16.97
CA SER A 389 -22.21 -29.33 17.36
C SER A 389 -22.07 -27.88 17.86
N PHE A 390 -22.82 -26.94 17.27
CA PHE A 390 -22.64 -25.50 17.57
C PHE A 390 -23.94 -24.69 17.35
N SER A 391 -24.60 -24.19 18.40
CA SER A 391 -25.67 -23.16 18.29
C SER A 391 -26.65 -23.29 17.09
N GLY A 392 -27.21 -24.48 16.86
CA GLY A 392 -28.16 -24.73 15.76
C GLY A 392 -27.52 -25.03 14.40
N ILE A 393 -26.22 -25.33 14.35
CA ILE A 393 -25.54 -25.92 13.19
C ILE A 393 -24.92 -27.27 13.57
N VAL A 394 -25.05 -28.25 12.69
CA VAL A 394 -24.35 -29.54 12.78
C VAL A 394 -23.21 -29.50 11.78
N VAL A 395 -22.00 -29.79 12.23
CA VAL A 395 -20.82 -29.84 11.34
C VAL A 395 -20.29 -31.27 11.35
N THR A 396 -20.00 -31.81 10.17
CA THR A 396 -19.40 -33.14 9.98
C THR A 396 -18.23 -33.06 9.01
N GLU A 397 -17.16 -33.80 9.27
CA GLU A 397 -16.05 -33.93 8.33
C GLU A 397 -16.45 -34.82 7.15
N GLU A 398 -16.20 -34.33 5.93
CA GLU A 398 -16.53 -35.01 4.68
C GLU A 398 -15.28 -35.10 3.80
N GLY A 399 -14.29 -35.84 4.29
CA GLY A 399 -12.95 -35.93 3.70
C GLY A 399 -11.93 -35.01 4.40
N PRO A 400 -10.64 -35.12 4.05
CA PRO A 400 -9.54 -34.57 4.85
C PRO A 400 -9.54 -33.03 4.97
N ASN A 401 -10.09 -32.32 3.97
CA ASN A 401 -10.07 -30.84 3.88
C ASN A 401 -11.46 -30.24 3.65
N ARG A 402 -12.53 -30.92 4.09
CA ARG A 402 -13.89 -30.47 3.81
C ARG A 402 -14.82 -30.72 5.00
N LEU A 403 -15.52 -29.67 5.39
CA LEU A 403 -16.53 -29.70 6.44
C LEU A 403 -17.90 -29.45 5.81
N LYS A 404 -18.81 -30.38 6.01
CA LYS A 404 -20.23 -30.18 5.76
C LYS A 404 -20.85 -29.48 6.96
N ALA A 405 -21.59 -28.41 6.73
CA ALA A 405 -22.33 -27.70 7.75
C ALA A 405 -23.83 -27.66 7.42
N VAL A 406 -24.67 -28.16 8.33
CA VAL A 406 -26.12 -28.18 8.18
C VAL A 406 -26.77 -27.26 9.19
N ALA A 407 -27.36 -26.18 8.69
CA ALA A 407 -27.94 -25.13 9.51
C ALA A 407 -29.44 -25.36 9.77
N PHE A 408 -29.83 -25.28 11.04
CA PHE A 408 -31.22 -25.38 11.47
C PHE A 408 -31.81 -23.99 11.70
N GLU A 409 -32.89 -23.69 11.00
CA GLU A 409 -33.71 -22.50 11.22
C GLU A 409 -34.84 -22.82 12.21
N GLU A 410 -35.59 -21.81 12.66
CA GLU A 410 -36.70 -21.98 13.61
C GLU A 410 -37.72 -23.03 13.14
N LYS A 411 -38.02 -23.07 11.84
CA LYS A 411 -38.89 -24.10 11.23
C LYS A 411 -38.31 -25.51 11.35
N HIS A 412 -36.99 -25.67 11.20
CA HIS A 412 -36.31 -26.97 11.33
C HIS A 412 -36.29 -27.41 12.80
N LEU A 413 -36.02 -26.49 13.73
CA LEU A 413 -36.06 -26.75 15.17
C LEU A 413 -37.46 -27.14 15.65
N SER A 414 -38.50 -26.52 15.08
CA SER A 414 -39.89 -26.87 15.36
C SER A 414 -40.26 -28.25 14.82
N LEU A 415 -39.77 -28.64 13.65
CA LEU A 415 -39.96 -30.00 13.13
C LEU A 415 -39.21 -31.04 13.97
N LEU A 416 -38.01 -30.73 14.45
CA LEU A 416 -37.24 -31.61 15.34
C LEU A 416 -37.97 -31.87 16.65
N SER A 417 -38.59 -30.86 17.25
CA SER A 417 -39.34 -31.04 18.51
C SER A 417 -40.58 -31.92 18.34
N LEU A 418 -41.17 -31.96 17.14
CA LEU A 418 -42.30 -32.82 16.80
C LEU A 418 -41.88 -34.26 16.48
N LEU A 419 -40.77 -34.45 15.77
CA LEU A 419 -40.29 -35.76 15.35
C LEU A 419 -39.57 -36.52 16.48
N GLY A 420 -38.97 -35.79 17.42
CA GLY A 420 -38.14 -36.37 18.48
C GLY A 420 -36.76 -36.85 17.98
N GLU A 421 -35.87 -37.20 18.92
CA GLU A 421 -34.47 -37.52 18.61
C GLU A 421 -34.30 -38.78 17.75
N GLU A 422 -35.11 -39.81 18.00
CA GLU A 422 -35.09 -41.08 17.27
C GLU A 422 -35.97 -41.08 15.99
N GLY A 423 -36.63 -39.95 15.73
CA GLY A 423 -37.63 -39.80 14.68
C GLY A 423 -39.00 -40.39 15.02
N LEU A 424 -39.99 -40.00 14.23
CA LEU A 424 -41.38 -40.41 14.38
C LEU A 424 -41.61 -41.78 13.72
N TYR A 425 -42.13 -42.74 14.48
CA TYR A 425 -42.60 -44.01 13.93
C TYR A 425 -44.07 -43.91 13.54
N VAL A 426 -44.38 -44.30 12.31
CA VAL A 426 -45.73 -44.35 11.77
C VAL A 426 -46.09 -45.79 11.40
N PRO A 427 -47.11 -46.40 12.05
CA PRO A 427 -47.59 -47.73 11.68
C PRO A 427 -48.08 -47.82 10.22
N ALA A 428 -48.14 -49.02 9.67
CA ALA A 428 -48.57 -49.26 8.29
C ALA A 428 -49.96 -48.68 7.97
N GLU A 429 -50.88 -48.67 8.94
CA GLU A 429 -52.22 -48.10 8.80
C GLU A 429 -52.19 -46.58 8.56
N GLY A 430 -51.15 -45.88 9.03
CA GLY A 430 -50.95 -44.45 8.88
C GLY A 430 -50.28 -44.02 7.57
N LYS A 431 -50.01 -44.95 6.64
CA LYS A 431 -49.27 -44.70 5.40
C LYS A 431 -49.83 -43.51 4.60
N GLU A 432 -51.13 -43.48 4.36
CA GLU A 432 -51.79 -42.43 3.57
C GLU A 432 -51.65 -41.04 4.23
N ILE A 433 -51.83 -40.96 5.55
CA ILE A 433 -51.70 -39.71 6.32
C ILE A 433 -50.26 -39.21 6.27
N LEU A 434 -49.29 -40.12 6.42
CA LEU A 434 -47.87 -39.81 6.33
C LEU A 434 -47.52 -39.19 4.97
N PHE A 435 -47.83 -39.88 3.88
CA PHE A 435 -47.45 -39.40 2.54
C PHE A 435 -48.15 -38.09 2.17
N ASN A 436 -49.39 -37.87 2.59
CA ASN A 436 -50.07 -36.58 2.40
C ASN A 436 -49.41 -35.45 3.20
N THR A 437 -48.93 -35.74 4.41
CA THR A 437 -48.20 -34.78 5.24
C THR A 437 -46.81 -34.50 4.67
N ILE A 438 -46.12 -35.50 4.12
CA ILE A 438 -44.81 -35.30 3.48
C ILE A 438 -44.95 -34.48 2.20
N LYS A 439 -46.01 -34.68 1.41
CA LYS A 439 -46.26 -33.84 0.22
C LYS A 439 -46.37 -32.36 0.56
N SER A 440 -47.01 -32.01 1.68
CA SER A 440 -47.07 -30.60 2.11
C SER A 440 -45.74 -30.10 2.68
N LEU A 441 -44.95 -30.97 3.33
CA LEU A 441 -43.62 -30.64 3.86
C LEU A 441 -42.51 -30.61 2.80
N ALA A 442 -42.68 -31.28 1.66
CA ALA A 442 -41.71 -31.32 0.56
C ALA A 442 -41.48 -29.93 -0.07
N ALA A 443 -42.42 -29.00 0.09
CA ALA A 443 -42.24 -27.59 -0.28
C ALA A 443 -41.30 -26.82 0.69
N LEU A 444 -41.05 -27.37 1.88
CA LEU A 444 -40.25 -26.73 2.92
C LEU A 444 -38.84 -27.30 3.04
N LEU A 445 -38.65 -28.59 2.73
CA LEU A 445 -37.38 -29.33 2.89
C LEU A 445 -37.24 -30.44 1.84
N PRO A 446 -36.00 -30.77 1.43
CA PRO A 446 -35.72 -31.99 0.66
C PRO A 446 -36.16 -33.26 1.40
N VAL A 447 -36.74 -34.20 0.66
CA VAL A 447 -37.19 -35.50 1.18
C VAL A 447 -36.43 -36.62 0.48
N THR A 448 -35.89 -37.55 1.26
CA THR A 448 -35.15 -38.74 0.79
C THR A 448 -35.82 -40.01 1.30
N SER A 449 -35.86 -41.04 0.45
CA SER A 449 -36.49 -42.34 0.74
C SER A 449 -35.66 -43.46 0.12
N GLU A 450 -35.36 -44.51 0.89
CA GLU A 450 -34.52 -45.65 0.45
C GLU A 450 -35.16 -46.54 -0.64
N GLN A 451 -36.48 -46.45 -0.82
CA GLN A 451 -37.21 -47.11 -1.91
C GLN A 451 -38.09 -46.09 -2.62
N ASN A 452 -38.35 -46.32 -3.92
CA ASN A 452 -39.41 -45.64 -4.68
C ASN A 452 -40.67 -45.60 -3.81
N ALA A 453 -40.92 -44.44 -3.20
CA ALA A 453 -42.02 -44.30 -2.29
C ALA A 453 -43.28 -44.22 -3.14
N GLU A 454 -43.88 -45.39 -3.43
CA GLU A 454 -45.13 -45.49 -4.17
C GLU A 454 -46.18 -44.59 -3.48
N GLY A 455 -46.45 -43.44 -4.10
CA GLY A 455 -47.37 -42.42 -3.59
C GLY A 455 -46.83 -41.00 -3.53
N LEU A 456 -45.51 -40.76 -3.65
CA LEU A 456 -44.94 -39.42 -3.78
C LEU A 456 -44.96 -38.97 -5.25
N ASP A 457 -45.76 -37.95 -5.56
CA ASP A 457 -45.77 -37.26 -6.85
C ASP A 457 -44.65 -36.20 -6.86
N ALA A 458 -43.41 -36.66 -6.64
CA ALA A 458 -42.20 -35.84 -6.65
C ALA A 458 -41.39 -36.17 -7.89
N ALA A 459 -40.74 -35.16 -8.48
CA ALA A 459 -39.86 -35.37 -9.62
C ALA A 459 -38.75 -36.36 -9.24
N GLN A 460 -38.76 -37.54 -9.87
CA GLN A 460 -37.71 -38.53 -9.67
C GLN A 460 -36.46 -38.06 -10.40
N THR A 461 -35.34 -37.98 -9.68
CA THR A 461 -34.03 -37.73 -10.27
C THR A 461 -33.19 -39.00 -10.15
N GLU A 462 -32.58 -39.42 -11.25
CA GLU A 462 -31.63 -40.52 -11.25
C GLU A 462 -30.49 -40.21 -10.25
N PRO A 463 -30.10 -41.18 -9.39
CA PRO A 463 -28.93 -41.02 -8.53
C PRO A 463 -27.71 -40.72 -9.38
N ASP A 464 -26.91 -39.73 -8.98
CA ASP A 464 -25.64 -39.46 -9.66
C ASP A 464 -24.66 -40.61 -9.33
N SER A 465 -24.47 -41.50 -10.32
CA SER A 465 -23.61 -42.67 -10.21
C SER A 465 -22.15 -42.39 -10.59
N ARG A 466 -21.79 -41.12 -10.82
CA ARG A 466 -20.42 -40.74 -11.20
C ARG A 466 -19.52 -40.76 -9.97
N ILE A 467 -18.57 -41.70 -9.98
CA ILE A 467 -17.46 -41.72 -9.01
C ILE A 467 -16.70 -40.39 -9.14
N SER A 468 -16.74 -39.61 -8.07
CA SER A 468 -16.06 -38.31 -8.01
C SER A 468 -14.73 -38.48 -7.29
N VAL A 469 -13.65 -38.13 -8.00
CA VAL A 469 -12.29 -38.25 -7.49
C VAL A 469 -11.75 -36.86 -7.20
N GLN A 470 -11.46 -36.58 -5.93
CA GLN A 470 -10.84 -35.31 -5.54
C GLN A 470 -9.32 -35.45 -5.69
N LEU A 471 -8.72 -34.59 -6.52
CA LEU A 471 -7.28 -34.48 -6.68
C LEU A 471 -6.77 -33.34 -5.80
N ALA A 472 -6.06 -33.67 -4.73
CA ALA A 472 -5.38 -32.68 -3.90
C ALA A 472 -3.87 -32.74 -4.16
N PRO A 473 -3.14 -31.64 -4.33
CA PRO A 473 -1.69 -31.70 -4.42
C PRO A 473 -1.09 -32.22 -3.11
N SER A 474 0.00 -33.00 -3.18
CA SER A 474 0.68 -33.61 -2.03
C SER A 474 2.19 -33.61 -2.27
N GLY A 475 2.88 -32.64 -1.67
CA GLY A 475 4.31 -32.41 -1.93
C GLY A 475 4.56 -32.10 -3.41
N GLU A 476 5.41 -32.90 -4.07
CA GLU A 476 5.66 -32.82 -5.52
C GLU A 476 4.64 -33.61 -6.38
N GLY A 477 3.62 -34.22 -5.76
CA GLY A 477 2.62 -35.08 -6.44
C GLY A 477 1.17 -34.72 -6.12
N PHE A 478 0.26 -35.69 -6.21
CA PHE A 478 -1.16 -35.56 -5.87
C PHE A 478 -1.61 -36.71 -4.94
N SER A 479 -2.46 -36.38 -3.97
CA SER A 479 -3.26 -37.30 -3.16
C SER A 479 -4.65 -37.46 -3.77
N ILE A 480 -5.14 -38.70 -3.74
CA ILE A 480 -6.44 -39.08 -4.29
C ILE A 480 -7.25 -39.81 -3.21
N PRO A 481 -8.10 -39.10 -2.45
CA PRO A 481 -9.18 -39.74 -1.71
C PRO A 481 -10.32 -40.13 -2.65
N LEU A 482 -10.79 -41.37 -2.53
CA LEU A 482 -12.01 -41.85 -3.18
C LEU A 482 -13.21 -41.41 -2.33
N ALA A 483 -14.04 -40.53 -2.87
CA ALA A 483 -15.37 -40.26 -2.34
C ALA A 483 -16.36 -41.12 -3.13
N VAL A 484 -17.03 -42.04 -2.44
CA VAL A 484 -18.11 -42.87 -3.00
C VAL A 484 -19.44 -42.23 -2.64
#